data_AF-A0A8H6Q1X1-F1
#
_entry.id   AF-A0A8H6Q1X1-F1
#
_cell.length_a   1.000
_cell.length_b   1.000
_cell.length_c   1.000
_cell.angle_alpha   90.00
_cell.angle_beta   90.00
_cell.angle_gamma   90.00
#
_symmetry.space_group_name_H-M   'P 1'
#
loop_
_entity.id
_entity.type
_entity.pdbx_description
1 polymer ?
#
loop_
_entity_poly.entity_id
_entity_poly.type
_entity_poly.pdbx_seq_one_letter_code
_entity_poly.pdbx_strand_id
1 'polypeptide(L)'
;MCALHMHIERPDTQKSHSIPLTPAVASLIQSCVDSAQTVLRVLRVIGDEDLLEAFLPFQLEDAFSSAFLLHVIRVVAPSLLHDSWCDDIQCILDKMISKGSSVAPLRKLELTQLEQLLTPLTPIYDPLMVPQQTDDPEGRAGGLATASEEPGWDFFDADMSVGISPTQLLDLAAQLDVDFGG
;
A
#
# COMPACT_ATOMS: atom_id res chain seq x y z
N MET A 1 22.49 18.30 3.34
CA MET A 1 21.12 18.88 3.32
C MET A 1 20.17 17.80 2.85
N CYS A 2 19.21 17.41 3.69
CA CYS A 2 18.33 16.27 3.43
C CYS A 2 17.28 16.61 2.36
N ALA A 3 16.84 15.61 1.58
CA ALA A 3 15.84 15.76 0.52
C ALA A 3 14.57 16.49 0.99
N LEU A 4 14.19 16.30 2.26
CA LEU A 4 13.07 16.99 2.91
C LEU A 4 13.21 18.53 2.92
N HIS A 5 14.43 19.06 3.06
CA HIS A 5 14.67 20.51 3.05
C HIS A 5 14.42 21.12 1.66
N MET A 6 14.73 20.39 0.59
CA MET A 6 14.47 20.85 -0.78
C MET A 6 12.98 20.88 -1.14
N HIS A 7 12.16 20.05 -0.48
CA HIS A 7 10.72 20.00 -0.75
C HIS A 7 9.93 21.10 -0.04
N ILE A 8 10.44 21.63 1.07
CA ILE A 8 9.79 22.72 1.82
C ILE A 8 10.00 24.09 1.15
N GLU A 9 11.09 24.29 0.40
CA GLU A 9 11.47 25.61 -0.15
C GLU A 9 10.97 25.91 -1.58
N ARG A 10 10.28 24.98 -2.27
CA ARG A 10 9.78 25.22 -3.64
C ARG A 10 8.25 25.26 -3.73
N PRO A 11 7.62 26.45 -3.72
CA PRO A 11 6.17 26.59 -3.83
C PRO A 11 5.60 26.54 -5.26
N ASP A 12 6.41 26.42 -6.32
CA ASP A 12 5.90 26.51 -7.71
C ASP A 12 6.48 25.44 -8.64
N THR A 13 5.84 24.26 -8.67
CA THR A 13 5.67 23.35 -9.83
C THR A 13 5.09 22.02 -9.34
N GLN A 14 3.82 22.02 -8.94
CA GLN A 14 3.08 20.82 -8.60
C GLN A 14 2.70 20.06 -9.89
N LYS A 15 3.70 19.46 -10.53
CA LYS A 15 3.46 18.26 -11.34
C LYS A 15 3.44 17.11 -10.36
N SER A 16 2.33 16.39 -10.34
CA SER A 16 2.09 15.14 -9.63
C SER A 16 3.16 14.11 -9.99
N HIS A 17 4.31 14.20 -9.32
CA HIS A 17 5.38 13.22 -9.47
C HIS A 17 5.02 12.00 -8.62
N SER A 18 4.23 11.10 -9.19
CA SER A 18 4.18 9.71 -8.73
C SER A 18 5.62 9.21 -8.61
N ILE A 19 6.02 8.73 -7.44
CA ILE A 19 7.36 8.21 -7.22
C ILE A 19 7.52 7.00 -8.15
N PRO A 20 8.52 6.96 -9.05
CA PRO A 20 8.71 5.82 -9.93
C PRO A 20 9.10 4.60 -9.08
N LEU A 21 8.19 3.63 -8.99
CA LEU A 21 8.39 2.39 -8.24
C LEU A 21 9.03 1.33 -9.14
N THR A 22 9.95 0.55 -8.60
CA THR A 22 10.40 -0.68 -9.28
C THR A 22 9.27 -1.71 -9.28
N PRO A 23 9.24 -2.67 -10.23
CA PRO A 23 8.21 -3.71 -10.26
C PRO A 23 8.07 -4.47 -8.94
N ALA A 24 9.18 -4.81 -8.29
CA ALA A 24 9.18 -5.51 -7.01
C ALA A 24 8.53 -4.68 -5.87
N VAL A 25 8.81 -3.37 -5.82
CA VAL A 25 8.23 -2.48 -4.81
C VAL A 25 6.74 -2.26 -5.08
N ALA A 26 6.34 -2.09 -6.35
CA ALA A 26 4.94 -1.98 -6.74
C ALA A 26 4.14 -3.23 -6.34
N SER A 27 4.67 -4.43 -6.61
CA SER A 27 4.04 -5.69 -6.21
C SER A 27 3.92 -5.84 -4.69
N LEU A 28 4.95 -5.43 -3.94
CA LEU A 28 4.91 -5.45 -2.47
C LEU A 28 3.82 -4.50 -1.94
N ILE A 29 3.75 -3.27 -2.46
CA ILE A 29 2.72 -2.31 -2.06
C ILE A 29 1.33 -2.84 -2.43
N GLN A 30 1.15 -3.40 -3.63
CA GLN A 30 -0.12 -3.99 -4.03
C GLN A 30 -0.55 -5.11 -3.06
N SER A 31 0.36 -5.99 -2.67
CA SER A 31 0.07 -7.02 -1.66
C SER A 31 -0.35 -6.42 -0.31
N CYS A 32 0.29 -5.31 0.12
CA CYS A 32 -0.12 -4.58 1.32
C CYS A 32 -1.51 -3.96 1.18
N VAL A 33 -1.85 -3.41 0.01
CA VAL A 33 -3.19 -2.89 -0.30
C VAL A 33 -4.23 -3.99 -0.19
N ASP A 34 -4.01 -5.10 -0.88
CA ASP A 34 -4.94 -6.22 -0.92
C ASP A 34 -5.17 -6.80 0.48
N SER A 35 -4.10 -6.92 1.27
CA SER A 35 -4.14 -7.36 2.67
C SER A 35 -4.94 -6.39 3.54
N ALA A 36 -4.63 -5.10 3.53
CA ALA A 36 -5.32 -4.09 4.33
C ALA A 36 -6.81 -3.99 3.98
N GLN A 37 -7.16 -4.02 2.69
CA GLN A 37 -8.55 -4.05 2.25
C GLN A 37 -9.27 -5.34 2.69
N THR A 38 -8.57 -6.47 2.67
CA THR A 38 -9.13 -7.74 3.16
C THR A 38 -9.43 -7.68 4.65
N VAL A 39 -8.53 -7.13 5.46
CA VAL A 39 -8.76 -6.91 6.91
C VAL A 39 -10.02 -6.05 7.12
N LEU A 40 -10.11 -4.91 6.45
CA LEU A 40 -11.29 -4.03 6.56
C LEU A 40 -12.57 -4.74 6.12
N ARG A 41 -12.54 -5.49 5.02
CA ARG A 41 -13.72 -6.23 4.53
C ARG A 41 -14.14 -7.33 5.50
N VAL A 42 -13.19 -8.07 6.07
CA VAL A 42 -13.48 -9.10 7.08
C VAL A 42 -14.10 -8.48 8.32
N LEU A 43 -13.50 -7.40 8.84
CA LEU A 43 -14.05 -6.67 9.99
C LEU A 43 -15.41 -6.06 9.68
N ARG A 44 -15.64 -5.61 8.45
CA ARG A 44 -16.94 -5.13 8.00
C ARG A 44 -18.01 -6.21 8.06
N VAL A 45 -17.72 -7.39 7.50
CA VAL A 45 -18.62 -8.55 7.54
C VAL A 45 -18.90 -8.99 8.98
N ILE A 46 -17.86 -9.10 9.82
CA ILE A 46 -18.01 -9.41 11.25
C ILE A 46 -18.88 -8.36 11.95
N GLY A 47 -18.71 -7.08 11.60
CA GLY A 47 -19.52 -5.98 12.12
C GLY A 47 -20.97 -6.03 11.64
N ASP A 48 -21.23 -6.45 10.41
CA ASP A 48 -22.58 -6.63 9.85
C ASP A 48 -23.34 -7.77 10.55
N GLU A 49 -22.64 -8.80 10.99
CA GLU A 49 -23.17 -9.89 11.84
C GLU A 49 -23.23 -9.56 13.34
N ASP A 50 -22.97 -8.30 13.71
CA ASP A 50 -22.94 -7.82 15.11
C ASP A 50 -21.92 -8.54 16.01
N LEU A 51 -20.85 -9.09 15.43
CA LEU A 51 -19.80 -9.84 16.12
C LEU A 51 -18.55 -9.01 16.46
N LEU A 52 -18.51 -7.73 16.09
CA LEU A 52 -17.45 -6.82 16.54
C LEU A 52 -17.59 -6.56 18.04
N GLU A 53 -16.54 -6.86 18.81
CA GLU A 53 -16.54 -6.65 20.25
C GLU A 53 -15.88 -5.31 20.57
N ALA A 54 -16.59 -4.41 21.25
CA ALA A 54 -16.08 -3.08 21.59
C ALA A 54 -14.89 -3.09 22.57
N PHE A 55 -14.68 -4.21 23.29
CA PHE A 55 -13.66 -4.35 24.31
C PHE A 55 -12.41 -5.08 23.83
N LEU A 56 -12.42 -5.65 22.61
CA LEU A 56 -11.24 -6.27 22.05
C LEU A 56 -10.39 -5.19 21.36
N PRO A 57 -9.18 -4.88 21.89
CA PRO A 57 -8.33 -3.85 21.31
C PRO A 57 -7.87 -4.22 19.89
N PHE A 58 -7.73 -5.52 19.59
CA PHE A 58 -7.12 -6.01 18.36
C PHE A 58 -7.91 -5.62 17.10
N GLN A 59 -9.23 -5.81 17.09
CA GLN A 59 -10.06 -5.49 15.92
C GLN A 59 -10.01 -3.99 15.58
N LEU A 60 -9.96 -3.12 16.61
CA LEU A 60 -9.85 -1.69 16.41
C LEU A 60 -8.48 -1.30 15.82
N GLU A 61 -7.41 -1.87 16.37
CA GLU A 61 -6.04 -1.61 15.91
C GLU A 61 -5.79 -2.16 14.50
N ASP A 62 -6.37 -3.31 14.16
CA ASP A 62 -6.31 -3.89 12.82
C ASP A 62 -7.05 -3.01 11.80
N ALA A 63 -8.24 -2.50 12.15
CA ALA A 63 -8.98 -1.57 11.32
C ALA A 63 -8.22 -0.25 11.12
N PHE A 64 -7.74 0.34 12.22
CA PHE A 64 -7.04 1.60 12.19
C PHE A 64 -5.73 1.52 11.41
N SER A 65 -4.89 0.52 11.67
CA SER A 65 -3.61 0.36 10.99
C SER A 65 -3.77 0.09 9.50
N SER A 66 -4.78 -0.70 9.11
CA SER A 66 -5.13 -0.94 7.71
C SER A 66 -5.56 0.34 7.01
N ALA A 67 -6.47 1.11 7.61
CA ALA A 67 -6.93 2.38 7.04
C ALA A 67 -5.81 3.42 6.97
N PHE A 68 -4.98 3.54 8.02
CA PHE A 68 -3.81 4.41 8.04
C PHE A 68 -2.88 4.11 6.87
N LEU A 69 -2.56 2.84 6.64
CA LEU A 69 -1.70 2.40 5.55
C LEU A 69 -2.29 2.78 4.18
N LEU A 70 -3.60 2.55 3.99
CA LEU A 70 -4.29 2.89 2.74
C LEU A 70 -4.31 4.41 2.49
N HIS A 71 -4.51 5.23 3.52
CA HIS A 71 -4.37 6.69 3.40
C HIS A 71 -2.96 7.11 2.96
N VAL A 72 -1.91 6.49 3.51
CA VAL A 72 -0.52 6.79 3.11
C VAL A 72 -0.25 6.35 1.67
N ILE A 73 -0.66 5.14 1.29
CA ILE A 73 -0.46 4.60 -0.07
C ILE A 73 -1.19 5.48 -1.10
N ARG A 74 -2.35 6.06 -0.76
CA ARG A 74 -3.09 6.98 -1.64
C ARG A 74 -2.27 8.20 -2.06
N VAL A 75 -1.33 8.65 -1.23
CA VAL A 75 -0.43 9.76 -1.57
C VAL A 75 0.81 9.26 -2.31
N VAL A 76 1.38 8.13 -1.88
CA VAL A 76 2.65 7.61 -2.42
C VAL A 76 2.48 6.94 -3.79
N ALA A 77 1.40 6.18 -3.97
CA ALA A 77 1.12 5.34 -5.14
C ALA A 77 -0.39 5.29 -5.43
N PRO A 78 -1.01 6.44 -5.81
CA PRO A 78 -2.47 6.55 -6.02
C PRO A 78 -3.03 5.57 -7.06
N SER A 79 -2.24 5.19 -8.07
CA SER A 79 -2.65 4.28 -9.14
C SER A 79 -2.92 2.85 -8.67
N LEU A 80 -2.49 2.49 -7.46
CA LEU A 80 -2.66 1.15 -6.89
C LEU A 80 -3.92 1.03 -6.02
N LEU A 81 -4.66 2.13 -5.82
CA LEU A 81 -5.81 2.16 -4.92
C LEU A 81 -7.13 2.46 -5.63
N HIS A 82 -8.17 1.86 -5.10
CA HIS A 82 -9.56 2.23 -5.33
C HIS A 82 -10.19 2.65 -4.00
N ASP A 83 -11.06 3.67 -4.00
CA ASP A 83 -11.59 4.31 -2.79
C ASP A 83 -12.69 3.49 -2.07
N SER A 84 -12.87 2.20 -2.38
CA SER A 84 -13.94 1.36 -1.81
C SER A 84 -13.81 1.06 -0.32
N TRP A 85 -12.66 1.30 0.29
CA TRP A 85 -12.36 0.99 1.70
C TRP A 85 -12.77 2.09 2.68
N CYS A 86 -13.01 3.32 2.20
CA CYS A 86 -13.36 4.46 3.06
C CYS A 86 -14.69 4.22 3.80
N ASP A 87 -15.69 3.68 3.11
CA ASP A 87 -16.99 3.38 3.70
C ASP A 87 -16.91 2.23 4.72
N ASP A 88 -16.03 1.25 4.47
CA ASP A 88 -15.81 0.11 5.37
C ASP A 88 -15.26 0.60 6.71
N ILE A 89 -14.18 1.39 6.71
CA ILE A 89 -13.57 1.89 7.95
C ILE A 89 -14.53 2.79 8.73
N GLN A 90 -15.28 3.67 8.06
CA GLN A 90 -16.24 4.54 8.73
C GLN A 90 -17.31 3.73 9.46
N CYS A 91 -17.87 2.71 8.80
CA CYS A 91 -18.88 1.86 9.41
C CYS A 91 -18.33 1.01 10.56
N ILE A 92 -17.13 0.45 10.43
CA ILE A 92 -16.48 -0.32 11.49
C ILE A 92 -16.33 0.56 12.74
N LEU A 93 -15.76 1.76 12.58
CA LEU A 93 -15.55 2.67 13.70
C LEU A 93 -16.88 3.11 14.32
N ASP A 94 -17.88 3.47 13.52
CA ASP A 94 -19.20 3.87 14.02
C ASP A 94 -19.90 2.75 14.80
N LYS A 95 -19.77 1.50 14.33
CA LYS A 95 -20.26 0.33 15.07
C LYS A 95 -19.54 0.16 16.40
N MET A 96 -18.21 0.22 16.40
CA MET A 96 -17.44 0.11 17.65
C MET A 96 -17.79 1.22 18.64
N ILE A 97 -18.03 2.45 18.16
CA ILE A 97 -18.51 3.58 18.98
C ILE A 97 -19.90 3.26 19.55
N SER A 98 -20.84 2.81 18.72
CA SER A 98 -22.21 2.47 19.14
C SER A 98 -22.24 1.37 20.20
N LYS A 99 -21.27 0.45 20.17
CA LYS A 99 -21.09 -0.62 21.15
C LYS A 99 -20.33 -0.19 22.42
N GLY A 100 -19.93 1.08 22.52
CA GLY A 100 -19.32 1.64 23.73
C GLY A 100 -17.79 1.61 23.75
N SER A 101 -17.12 1.43 22.60
CA SER A 101 -15.67 1.59 22.53
C SER A 101 -15.30 3.05 22.77
N SER A 102 -14.55 3.32 23.84
CA SER A 102 -14.07 4.67 24.17
C SER A 102 -12.89 5.12 23.30
N VAL A 103 -12.19 4.17 22.68
CA VAL A 103 -10.99 4.42 21.85
C VAL A 103 -11.37 4.66 20.38
N ALA A 104 -12.45 4.04 19.89
CA ALA A 104 -12.89 4.19 18.51
C ALA A 104 -13.15 5.66 18.07
N PRO A 105 -13.75 6.55 18.89
CA PRO A 105 -13.88 7.98 18.53
C PRO A 105 -12.53 8.67 18.32
N LEU A 106 -11.52 8.33 19.14
CA LEU A 106 -10.18 8.89 19.03
C LEU A 106 -9.52 8.42 17.73
N ARG A 107 -9.60 7.12 17.42
CA ARG A 107 -9.07 6.57 16.16
C ARG A 107 -9.75 7.16 14.93
N LYS A 108 -11.06 7.39 14.98
CA LYS A 108 -11.80 8.07 13.91
C LYS A 108 -11.29 9.50 13.71
N LEU A 109 -11.08 10.24 14.79
CA LEU A 109 -10.52 11.59 14.73
C LEU A 109 -9.10 11.61 14.15
N GLU A 110 -8.23 10.68 14.58
CA GLU A 110 -6.87 10.54 14.06
C GLU A 110 -6.85 10.29 12.55
N LEU A 111 -7.74 9.42 12.04
CA LEU A 111 -7.85 9.17 10.59
C LEU A 111 -8.37 10.41 9.84
N THR A 112 -9.36 11.12 10.38
CA THR A 112 -9.83 12.37 9.77
C THR A 112 -8.72 13.43 9.72
N GLN A 113 -7.92 13.55 10.78
CA GLN A 113 -6.77 14.45 10.80
C GLN A 113 -5.70 14.02 9.79
N LEU A 114 -5.41 12.72 9.70
CA LEU A 114 -4.50 12.17 8.71
C LEU A 114 -4.95 12.53 7.29
N GLU A 115 -6.22 12.33 6.97
CA GLU A 115 -6.79 12.67 5.66
C GLU A 115 -6.61 14.17 5.35
N GLN A 116 -6.86 15.05 6.31
CA GLN A 116 -6.65 16.49 6.16
C GLN A 116 -5.19 16.85 5.90
N LEU A 117 -4.25 16.20 6.59
CA LEU A 117 -2.81 16.41 6.39
C LEU A 117 -2.32 15.91 5.02
N LEU A 118 -2.93 14.83 4.53
CA LEU A 118 -2.57 14.20 3.25
C LEU A 118 -3.29 14.83 2.05
N THR A 119 -4.40 15.55 2.27
CA THR A 119 -5.19 16.18 1.18
C THR A 119 -4.34 17.08 0.26
N PRO A 120 -3.47 18.00 0.76
CA PRO A 120 -2.65 18.84 -0.12
C PRO A 120 -1.61 18.07 -0.93
N LEU A 121 -1.23 16.88 -0.45
CA LEU A 121 -0.22 16.01 -1.07
C LEU A 121 -0.84 15.01 -2.05
N THR A 122 -2.15 14.79 -1.96
CA THR A 122 -2.84 13.82 -2.80
C THR A 122 -2.89 14.36 -4.24
N PRO A 123 -2.28 13.67 -5.21
CA PRO A 123 -2.34 14.11 -6.59
C PRO A 123 -3.78 14.04 -7.09
N ILE A 124 -4.28 15.14 -7.67
CA ILE A 124 -5.56 15.14 -8.36
C ILE A 124 -5.38 14.22 -9.58
N TYR A 125 -6.07 13.08 -9.57
CA TYR A 125 -6.16 12.22 -10.74
C TYR A 125 -7.05 12.93 -11.77
N ASP A 126 -6.47 13.37 -12.88
CA ASP A 126 -7.23 13.82 -14.06
C ASP A 126 -7.47 12.60 -14.96
N PRO A 127 -8.72 12.10 -15.07
CA PRO A 127 -9.05 10.90 -15.85
C PRO A 127 -8.78 11.04 -17.36
N LEU A 128 -8.45 12.24 -17.85
CA LEU A 128 -8.18 12.47 -19.27
C LEU A 128 -6.71 12.25 -19.70
N MET A 129 -5.82 11.89 -18.77
CA MET A 129 -4.39 11.65 -19.08
C MET A 129 -4.02 10.18 -19.33
N VAL A 130 -4.95 9.36 -19.83
CA VAL A 130 -4.59 8.06 -20.41
C VAL A 130 -3.83 8.31 -21.71
N PRO A 131 -2.58 7.81 -21.89
CA PRO A 131 -1.96 7.80 -23.20
C PRO A 131 -2.84 6.95 -24.11
N GLN A 132 -3.53 7.61 -25.04
CA GLN A 132 -4.26 6.93 -26.10
C GLN A 132 -3.23 6.12 -26.88
N GLN A 133 -3.19 4.81 -26.62
CA GLN A 133 -2.51 3.84 -27.46
C GLN A 133 -3.08 4.06 -28.86
N THR A 134 -2.25 4.60 -29.74
CA THR A 134 -2.51 4.62 -31.17
C THR A 134 -2.57 3.16 -31.61
N ASP A 135 -3.78 2.68 -31.83
CA ASP A 135 -4.07 1.46 -32.58
C ASP A 135 -3.41 1.57 -33.96
N ASP A 136 -2.33 0.82 -34.18
CA ASP A 136 -1.93 0.37 -35.50
C ASP A 136 -2.53 -1.04 -35.71
N PRO A 137 -3.37 -1.27 -36.73
CA PRO A 137 -3.94 -2.57 -37.00
C PRO A 137 -3.08 -3.32 -38.01
N GLU A 138 -2.45 -4.43 -37.62
CA GLU A 138 -2.19 -5.56 -38.53
C GLU A 138 -1.58 -6.77 -37.80
N GLY A 139 -2.21 -7.96 -37.92
CA GLY A 139 -1.45 -9.22 -37.95
C GLY A 139 -1.74 -10.32 -36.92
N ARG A 140 -2.93 -10.94 -37.02
CA ARG A 140 -3.11 -12.41 -37.15
C ARG A 140 -2.80 -13.36 -35.95
N ALA A 141 -3.90 -13.80 -35.33
CA ALA A 141 -4.29 -15.17 -34.95
C ALA A 141 -3.31 -16.13 -34.22
N GLY A 142 -3.74 -16.63 -33.06
CA GLY A 142 -3.37 -17.96 -32.58
C GLY A 142 -3.67 -18.26 -31.10
N GLY A 143 -4.68 -19.10 -30.85
CA GLY A 143 -4.55 -20.21 -29.88
C GLY A 143 -4.89 -19.98 -28.41
N LEU A 144 -6.09 -20.44 -28.05
CA LEU A 144 -6.60 -20.83 -26.73
C LEU A 144 -5.63 -21.72 -25.90
N ALA A 145 -5.48 -21.45 -24.60
CA ALA A 145 -5.30 -22.50 -23.58
C ALA A 145 -5.62 -21.98 -22.16
N THR A 146 -6.50 -22.71 -21.50
CA THR A 146 -6.89 -22.63 -20.09
C THR A 146 -5.89 -23.38 -19.21
N ALA A 147 -5.44 -22.80 -18.09
CA ALA A 147 -5.01 -23.57 -16.92
C ALA A 147 -4.97 -22.65 -15.68
N SER A 148 -5.76 -23.01 -14.66
CA SER A 148 -5.61 -22.53 -13.30
C SER A 148 -4.39 -23.20 -12.67
N GLU A 149 -3.41 -22.42 -12.22
CA GLU A 149 -2.40 -22.87 -11.25
C GLU A 149 -2.08 -21.70 -10.31
N GLU A 150 -2.27 -21.93 -9.01
CA GLU A 150 -1.83 -21.00 -7.96
C GLU A 150 -0.31 -20.92 -7.93
N PRO A 151 0.29 -19.71 -7.83
CA PRO A 151 1.71 -19.59 -7.55
C PRO A 151 1.95 -19.78 -6.04
N GLY A 152 2.26 -21.01 -5.67
CA GLY A 152 3.03 -21.32 -4.46
C GLY A 152 4.41 -20.65 -4.53
N TRP A 153 5.00 -20.46 -3.35
CA TRP A 153 6.23 -19.69 -3.09
C TRP A 153 7.53 -20.28 -3.69
N ASP A 154 7.56 -20.59 -4.99
CA ASP A 154 8.74 -21.07 -5.71
C ASP A 154 9.54 -19.90 -6.34
N PHE A 155 9.88 -18.89 -5.52
CA PHE A 155 10.58 -17.68 -5.97
C PHE A 155 12.11 -17.83 -6.05
N PHE A 156 12.70 -18.98 -5.67
CA PHE A 156 14.16 -19.12 -5.63
C PHE A 156 14.80 -19.88 -6.78
N ASP A 157 14.03 -20.44 -7.72
CA ASP A 157 14.60 -21.33 -8.74
C ASP A 157 14.14 -20.99 -10.16
N ALA A 158 14.46 -19.77 -10.63
CA ALA A 158 14.51 -19.48 -12.07
C ALA A 158 15.31 -18.20 -12.37
N ASP A 159 16.58 -18.41 -12.75
CA ASP A 159 17.36 -17.60 -13.69
C ASP A 159 17.36 -16.06 -13.51
N MET A 160 18.05 -15.58 -12.47
CA MET A 160 18.57 -14.21 -12.41
C MET A 160 20.10 -14.26 -12.34
N SER A 161 20.75 -14.00 -13.47
CA SER A 161 22.20 -13.89 -13.62
C SER A 161 22.82 -12.64 -12.94
N VAL A 162 22.12 -12.04 -11.97
CA VAL A 162 22.63 -10.97 -11.10
C VAL A 162 22.31 -11.29 -9.65
N GLY A 163 22.72 -12.48 -9.21
CA GLY A 163 22.78 -12.85 -7.80
C GLY A 163 24.22 -12.72 -7.30
N ILE A 164 24.43 -11.93 -6.25
CA ILE A 164 25.67 -11.97 -5.47
C ILE A 164 25.81 -13.41 -4.94
N SER A 165 26.92 -14.09 -5.26
CA SER A 165 27.08 -15.47 -4.83
C SER A 165 27.17 -15.54 -3.29
N PRO A 166 26.76 -16.66 -2.67
CA PRO A 166 26.86 -16.83 -1.21
C PRO A 166 28.28 -16.55 -0.67
N THR A 167 29.30 -16.86 -1.46
CA THR A 167 30.70 -16.57 -1.15
C THR A 167 31.06 -15.10 -1.24
N GLN A 168 30.52 -14.36 -2.22
CA GLN A 168 30.72 -12.91 -2.33
C GLN A 168 30.01 -12.15 -1.21
N LEU A 169 28.86 -12.64 -0.75
CA LEU A 169 28.14 -12.07 0.39
C LEU A 169 28.92 -12.26 1.70
N LEU A 170 29.55 -13.43 1.89
CA LEU A 170 30.43 -13.69 3.04
C LEU A 170 31.72 -12.85 2.99
N ASP A 171 32.28 -12.63 1.80
CA ASP A 171 33.48 -11.81 1.63
C ASP A 171 33.19 -10.31 1.87
N LEU A 172 32.01 -9.83 1.46
CA LEU A 172 31.51 -8.49 1.81
C LEU A 172 31.29 -8.33 3.31
N ALA A 173 30.77 -9.35 3.99
CA ALA A 173 30.58 -9.31 5.44
C ALA A 173 31.92 -9.24 6.19
N ALA A 174 32.95 -9.95 5.72
CA ALA A 174 34.30 -9.89 6.29
C ALA A 174 34.97 -8.51 6.07
N GLN A 175 34.68 -7.84 4.95
CA GLN A 175 35.23 -6.50 4.67
C GLN A 175 34.57 -5.38 5.51
N LEU A 176 33.39 -5.62 6.07
CA LEU A 176 32.69 -4.67 6.95
C LEU A 176 33.05 -4.85 8.44
N ASP A 177 33.82 -5.89 8.79
CA ASP A 177 34.26 -6.18 10.17
C ASP A 177 35.58 -5.48 10.54
N VAL A 178 35.91 -4.37 9.88
CA VAL A 178 37.03 -3.48 10.23
C VAL A 178 36.50 -2.12 10.65
N ASP A 179 36.24 -2.01 11.95
CA ASP A 179 36.69 -0.94 12.87
C ASP A 179 35.73 -0.77 14.05
N PHE A 180 35.85 -1.66 15.04
CA PHE A 180 35.56 -1.32 16.43
C PHE A 180 36.80 -1.59 17.27
N GLY A 181 37.65 -0.58 17.41
CA GLY A 181 38.75 -0.61 18.37
C GLY A 181 39.62 0.63 18.40
N GLY A 182 39.34 1.54 19.34
CA GLY A 182 40.34 2.34 20.05
C GLY A 182 40.80 3.64 19.41
#